data_AF-A0A7S2PM38-F1
#
_entry.id   AF-A0A7S2PM38-F1
#
_cell.length_a   1.000
_cell.length_b   1.000
_cell.length_c   1.000
_cell.angle_alpha   90.00
_cell.angle_beta   90.00
_cell.angle_gamma   90.00
#
_symmetry.space_group_name_H-M   'P 1'
#
loop_
_entity.id
_entity.type
_entity.pdbx_description
1 polymer ?
#
loop_
_entity_poly.entity_id
_entity_poly.type
_entity_poly.pdbx_seq_one_letter_code
_entity_poly.pdbx_strand_id
1 'polypeptide(L)'
;MITTYILLCCFLCLRSSLAFAPHAHLFSNQVDAPSTTTLKCAPESHDGNCNRRSFVGNALTLAGFLVANPTTSHAVMDPSKNTKGTLKELSMEEAEERFRAGRAAVDYLLNNYNEVCDGGGDNVRRYLGTVGTQSGLFGISKAMKTLADKADDIVEYTELSREIEQCVEQADGSAYMAIFVTTSTSYTPPEKYFGDAKIEVKRLAKSMDELAVMLGITF
;
A
#
# COMPACT_ATOMS: atom_id res chain seq x y z
N MET A 1 -32.13 7.23 44.25
CA MET A 1 -33.51 6.82 43.94
C MET A 1 -34.07 7.78 42.91
N ILE A 2 -34.28 7.25 41.69
CA ILE A 2 -35.39 7.56 40.76
C ILE A 2 -35.62 9.04 40.42
N THR A 3 -35.13 9.51 39.27
CA THR A 3 -35.90 10.46 38.44
C THR A 3 -35.58 10.30 36.94
N THR A 4 -36.32 9.38 36.33
CA THR A 4 -37.12 9.55 35.10
C THR A 4 -36.46 10.01 33.78
N TYR A 5 -36.33 9.01 32.89
CA TYR A 5 -36.36 9.07 31.43
C TYR A 5 -37.62 9.76 30.88
N ILE A 6 -37.50 10.80 30.05
CA ILE A 6 -38.52 11.21 29.05
C ILE A 6 -37.81 11.85 27.84
N LEU A 7 -38.30 11.52 26.63
CA LEU A 7 -37.99 12.04 25.28
C LEU A 7 -37.13 11.17 24.36
N LEU A 8 -37.62 9.94 24.17
CA LEU A 8 -37.73 9.31 22.86
C LEU A 8 -39.08 9.74 22.23
N CYS A 9 -39.17 9.81 20.90
CA CYS A 9 -40.36 10.04 20.04
C CYS A 9 -40.59 11.48 19.51
N CYS A 10 -39.86 11.85 18.45
CA CYS A 10 -40.26 12.80 17.40
C CYS A 10 -39.07 12.89 16.42
N PHE A 11 -38.93 12.11 15.36
CA PHE A 11 -39.61 12.33 14.08
C PHE A 11 -39.25 11.14 13.17
N LEU A 12 -40.19 10.24 12.98
CA LEU A 12 -40.09 9.11 12.06
C LEU A 12 -41.36 9.16 11.21
N CYS A 13 -41.46 10.12 10.29
CA CYS A 13 -42.50 10.17 9.28
C CYS A 13 -42.19 11.21 8.18
N LEU A 14 -41.45 10.81 7.15
CA LEU A 14 -41.76 11.30 5.81
C LEU A 14 -41.40 10.21 4.79
N ARG A 15 -42.43 9.46 4.46
CA ARG A 15 -42.46 8.42 3.44
C ARG A 15 -43.03 9.04 2.15
N SER A 16 -42.51 8.55 1.03
CA SER A 16 -43.21 8.41 -0.26
C SER A 16 -43.29 9.64 -1.19
N SER A 17 -42.65 9.57 -2.36
CA SER A 17 -43.33 9.11 -3.59
C SER A 17 -42.55 9.37 -4.89
N LEU A 18 -42.56 8.34 -5.75
CA LEU A 18 -42.67 8.33 -7.24
C LEU A 18 -41.49 8.92 -8.05
N ALA A 19 -40.72 8.13 -8.83
CA ALA A 19 -41.03 7.37 -10.06
C ALA A 19 -40.72 8.15 -11.37
N PHE A 20 -40.39 7.38 -12.43
CA PHE A 20 -40.06 7.77 -13.83
C PHE A 20 -38.64 8.30 -14.10
N ALA A 21 -37.87 7.89 -15.11
CA ALA A 21 -37.95 6.85 -16.16
C ALA A 21 -36.59 6.84 -16.92
N PRO A 22 -36.28 5.80 -17.73
CA PRO A 22 -35.00 5.62 -18.41
C PRO A 22 -34.97 6.32 -19.78
N HIS A 23 -33.79 6.76 -20.23
CA HIS A 23 -33.59 7.12 -21.64
C HIS A 23 -32.47 6.25 -22.23
N ALA A 24 -32.91 5.22 -22.94
CA ALA A 24 -32.10 4.57 -23.96
C ALA A 24 -31.94 5.53 -25.15
N HIS A 25 -30.74 5.58 -25.72
CA HIS A 25 -30.55 6.01 -27.10
C HIS A 25 -29.68 4.97 -27.80
N LEU A 26 -30.35 4.15 -28.61
CA LEU A 26 -29.79 3.35 -29.69
C LEU A 26 -29.51 4.28 -30.87
N PHE A 27 -28.31 4.22 -31.45
CA PHE A 27 -27.96 4.39 -32.88
C PHE A 27 -26.50 3.89 -32.99
N SER A 28 -26.23 2.66 -33.45
CA SER A 28 -26.26 2.13 -34.82
C SER A 28 -25.10 2.62 -35.72
N ASN A 29 -24.17 1.67 -35.94
CA ASN A 29 -23.41 1.33 -37.16
C ASN A 29 -22.54 2.36 -37.90
N GLN A 30 -21.22 2.10 -37.94
CA GLN A 30 -20.44 1.63 -39.12
C GLN A 30 -18.94 1.66 -38.72
N VAL A 31 -18.25 0.51 -38.66
CA VAL A 31 -17.38 -0.03 -39.74
C VAL A 31 -16.53 1.05 -40.40
N ASP A 32 -15.25 1.10 -40.02
CA ASP A 32 -14.11 1.11 -40.94
C ASP A 32 -12.79 0.88 -40.16
N ALA A 33 -12.09 -0.19 -40.53
CA ALA A 33 -10.65 -0.37 -40.34
C ALA A 33 -10.04 -0.49 -41.76
N PRO A 34 -8.72 -0.46 -41.97
CA PRO A 34 -7.59 -0.06 -41.12
C PRO A 34 -6.76 1.07 -41.78
N SER A 35 -5.97 1.83 -41.02
CA SER A 35 -4.89 2.67 -41.59
C SER A 35 -3.56 2.31 -40.98
N THR A 36 -2.86 1.46 -41.74
CA THR A 36 -1.43 1.17 -41.69
C THR A 36 -0.64 2.48 -41.70
N THR A 37 -0.01 2.82 -40.57
CA THR A 37 1.10 3.77 -40.56
C THR A 37 2.36 3.03 -40.17
N THR A 38 3.14 2.69 -41.19
CA THR A 38 4.50 2.18 -41.15
C THR A 38 5.42 3.23 -40.54
N LEU A 39 5.72 3.13 -39.25
CA LEU A 39 6.86 3.80 -38.64
C LEU A 39 8.12 2.96 -38.88
N LYS A 40 8.90 3.43 -39.86
CA LYS A 40 10.23 2.96 -40.22
C LYS A 40 11.23 3.47 -39.16
N CYS A 41 11.54 2.67 -38.15
CA CYS A 41 12.71 2.93 -37.30
C CYS A 41 13.94 2.34 -37.97
N ALA A 42 14.84 3.23 -38.40
CA ALA A 42 16.19 2.88 -38.82
C ALA A 42 17.05 2.52 -37.60
N PRO A 43 18.02 1.58 -37.73
CA PRO A 43 19.03 1.33 -36.71
C PRO A 43 20.20 2.30 -36.90
N GLU A 44 20.40 3.21 -35.95
CA GLU A 44 21.69 3.90 -35.79
C GLU A 44 22.39 3.37 -34.55
N SER A 45 23.39 2.55 -34.83
CA SER A 45 24.51 2.22 -33.96
C SER A 45 25.32 3.48 -33.64
N HIS A 46 25.52 3.77 -32.36
CA HIS A 46 26.69 4.54 -31.93
C HIS A 46 27.26 3.95 -30.64
N ASP A 47 28.41 3.30 -30.82
CA ASP A 47 29.37 2.96 -29.79
C ASP A 47 29.82 4.22 -29.04
N GLY A 48 29.82 4.13 -27.71
CA GLY A 48 30.22 5.21 -26.81
C GLY A 48 30.70 4.68 -25.46
N ASN A 49 31.59 3.69 -25.48
CA ASN A 49 32.41 3.32 -24.33
C ASN A 49 33.55 4.35 -24.16
N CYS A 50 33.59 5.09 -23.05
CA CYS A 50 34.78 5.18 -22.19
C CYS A 50 34.64 6.16 -20.99
N ASN A 51 34.59 5.55 -19.81
CA ASN A 51 35.47 5.76 -18.66
C ASN A 51 35.74 7.16 -18.05
N ARG A 52 35.46 7.17 -16.73
CA ARG A 52 36.31 7.62 -15.60
C ARG A 52 36.38 9.13 -15.30
N ARG A 53 36.02 9.42 -14.04
CA ARG A 53 36.65 10.30 -13.02
C ARG A 53 35.55 11.13 -12.33
N SER A 54 35.50 11.35 -11.02
CA SER A 54 36.24 10.82 -9.87
C SER A 54 35.42 11.20 -8.63
N PHE A 55 35.38 10.29 -7.66
CA PHE A 55 35.12 10.58 -6.25
C PHE A 55 36.30 11.39 -5.66
N VAL A 56 36.13 11.91 -4.43
CA VAL A 56 37.04 12.71 -3.58
C VAL A 56 36.71 14.22 -3.64
N GLY A 57 36.38 14.93 -2.56
CA GLY A 57 36.30 14.61 -1.14
C GLY A 57 36.07 15.87 -0.29
N ASN A 58 35.77 15.64 0.99
CA ASN A 58 35.91 16.52 2.17
C ASN A 58 35.05 17.78 2.29
N ALA A 59 34.17 17.81 3.31
CA ALA A 59 34.43 18.58 4.53
C ALA A 59 33.39 18.28 5.62
N LEU A 60 33.94 17.91 6.77
CA LEU A 60 33.33 17.75 8.08
C LEU A 60 32.91 19.13 8.63
N THR A 61 31.65 19.31 9.06
CA THR A 61 31.30 20.38 10.00
C THR A 61 30.34 19.83 11.06
N LEU A 62 30.80 19.90 12.30
CA LEU A 62 30.18 19.37 13.51
C LEU A 62 29.68 20.55 14.34
N ALA A 63 28.36 20.70 14.43
CA ALA A 63 27.62 21.51 15.41
C ALA A 63 26.14 21.10 15.26
N GLY A 64 25.42 20.53 16.24
CA GLY A 64 25.48 20.76 17.68
C GLY A 64 24.25 21.56 18.08
N PHE A 65 23.05 20.97 18.02
CA PHE A 65 21.89 21.38 18.81
C PHE A 65 21.00 20.17 19.11
N LEU A 66 21.07 19.73 20.37
CA LEU A 66 20.18 18.75 20.97
C LEU A 66 18.93 19.49 21.46
N VAL A 67 17.77 19.20 20.85
CA VAL A 67 16.47 19.41 21.49
C VAL A 67 15.74 18.07 21.42
N ALA A 68 15.76 17.38 22.56
CA ALA A 68 15.04 16.13 22.76
C ALA A 68 13.59 16.46 23.14
N ASN A 69 12.64 16.09 22.28
CA ASN A 69 11.25 15.85 22.66
C ASN A 69 10.94 14.38 22.35
N PRO A 70 10.86 13.50 23.37
CA PRO A 70 10.27 12.18 23.18
C PRO A 70 8.76 12.27 23.42
N THR A 71 7.98 12.36 22.35
CA THR A 71 6.59 11.90 22.38
C THR A 71 6.59 10.40 22.15
N THR A 72 6.18 9.69 23.19
CA THR A 72 5.98 8.25 23.26
C THR A 72 4.87 7.81 22.33
N SER A 73 5.22 7.22 21.20
CA SER A 73 4.40 6.18 20.57
C SER A 73 5.17 4.88 20.70
N HIS A 74 4.77 4.07 21.68
CA HIS A 74 5.26 2.71 21.86
C HIS A 74 4.74 1.84 20.70
N ALA A 75 5.43 1.89 19.56
CA ALA A 75 5.46 0.71 18.71
C ALA A 75 6.26 -0.34 19.48
N VAL A 76 5.58 -1.40 19.94
CA VAL A 76 6.23 -2.60 20.44
C VAL A 76 6.93 -3.25 19.25
N MET A 77 8.16 -2.80 18.97
CA MET A 77 9.06 -3.41 18.01
C MET A 77 10.17 -4.05 18.81
N ASP A 78 10.24 -5.38 18.74
CA ASP A 78 11.36 -6.14 19.27
C ASP A 78 12.57 -5.96 18.32
N PRO A 79 13.66 -5.28 18.73
CA PRO A 79 14.81 -5.05 17.88
C PRO A 79 15.69 -6.31 17.71
N SER A 80 15.31 -7.47 18.28
CA SER A 80 16.17 -8.64 18.38
C SER A 80 16.26 -9.56 17.14
N LYS A 81 15.55 -9.30 16.04
CA LYS A 81 15.60 -10.14 14.82
C LYS A 81 16.29 -9.42 13.65
N ASN A 82 17.57 -9.04 13.80
CA ASN A 82 18.37 -8.52 12.68
C ASN A 82 19.45 -9.52 12.26
N THR A 83 19.03 -10.60 11.59
CA THR A 83 19.95 -11.57 11.00
C THR A 83 20.39 -11.06 9.62
N LYS A 84 21.57 -10.40 9.58
CA LYS A 84 22.34 -10.21 8.35
C LYS A 84 22.65 -11.58 7.73
N GLY A 85 22.22 -11.85 6.51
CA GLY A 85 22.64 -13.05 5.79
C GLY A 85 21.94 -13.21 4.44
N THR A 86 22.71 -13.64 3.45
CA THR A 86 22.34 -14.20 2.14
C THR A 86 20.93 -14.80 2.14
N LEU A 87 20.10 -14.49 1.13
CA LEU A 87 18.75 -15.01 0.85
C LEU A 87 18.52 -16.40 1.47
N LYS A 88 18.17 -16.43 2.75
CA LYS A 88 17.89 -17.66 3.46
C LYS A 88 16.50 -18.04 3.03
N GLU A 89 16.34 -19.26 2.53
CA GLU A 89 14.99 -19.81 2.34
C GLU A 89 14.27 -19.70 3.68
N LEU A 90 13.13 -19.01 3.68
CA LEU A 90 12.28 -18.87 4.85
C LEU A 90 11.71 -20.25 5.15
N SER A 91 11.81 -20.69 6.40
CA SER A 91 11.06 -21.86 6.82
C SER A 91 9.55 -21.55 6.77
N MET A 92 8.73 -22.60 6.66
CA MET A 92 7.27 -22.45 6.57
C MET A 92 6.67 -21.73 7.78
N GLU A 93 7.18 -22.02 8.98
CA GLU A 93 6.76 -21.38 10.23
C GLU A 93 7.16 -19.89 10.26
N GLU A 94 8.38 -19.55 9.83
CA GLU A 94 8.82 -18.16 9.73
C GLU A 94 8.01 -17.39 8.67
N ALA A 95 7.59 -18.05 7.58
CA ALA A 95 6.75 -17.45 6.55
C ALA A 95 5.35 -17.12 7.08
N GLU A 96 4.73 -18.02 7.86
CA GLU A 96 3.46 -17.74 8.55
C GLU A 96 3.59 -16.60 9.57
N GLU A 97 4.65 -16.62 10.40
CA GLU A 97 4.91 -15.55 11.36
C GLU A 97 5.04 -14.20 10.63
N ARG A 98 5.75 -14.19 9.48
CA ARG A 98 5.90 -13.00 8.66
C ARG A 98 4.57 -12.53 8.08
N PHE A 99 3.73 -13.45 7.62
CA PHE A 99 2.41 -13.13 7.09
C PHE A 99 1.50 -12.52 8.17
N ARG A 100 1.47 -13.09 9.39
CA ARG A 100 0.76 -12.54 10.56
C ARG A 100 1.27 -11.15 10.93
N ALA A 101 2.60 -10.97 10.98
CA ALA A 101 3.21 -9.67 11.25
C ALA A 101 2.84 -8.63 10.18
N GLY A 102 2.80 -9.04 8.90
CA GLY A 102 2.33 -8.20 7.80
C GLY A 102 0.88 -7.76 7.98
N ARG A 103 -0.01 -8.69 8.32
CA ARG A 103 -1.43 -8.38 8.56
C ARG A 103 -1.62 -7.44 9.75
N ALA A 104 -0.90 -7.66 10.84
CA ALA A 104 -0.91 -6.80 12.02
C ALA A 104 -0.41 -5.38 11.70
N ALA A 105 0.60 -5.25 10.83
CA ALA A 105 1.07 -3.95 10.35
C ALA A 105 0.00 -3.22 9.52
N VAL A 106 -0.76 -3.94 8.69
CA VAL A 106 -1.91 -3.38 7.94
C VAL A 106 -3.01 -2.91 8.89
N ASP A 107 -3.36 -3.70 9.91
CA ASP A 107 -4.38 -3.29 10.89
C ASP A 107 -3.94 -2.05 11.67
N TYR A 108 -2.68 -2.01 12.12
CA TYR A 108 -2.14 -0.84 12.79
C TYR A 108 -2.22 0.39 11.87
N LEU A 109 -1.84 0.25 10.61
CA LEU A 109 -1.89 1.32 9.63
C LEU A 109 -3.32 1.82 9.42
N LEU A 110 -4.31 0.94 9.30
CA LEU A 110 -5.71 1.32 9.13
C LEU A 110 -6.30 2.01 10.36
N ASN A 111 -5.99 1.52 11.55
CA ASN A 111 -6.50 2.06 12.82
C ASN A 111 -5.91 3.44 13.15
N ASN A 112 -4.66 3.68 12.77
CA ASN A 112 -3.94 4.93 13.05
C ASN A 112 -3.69 5.76 11.78
N TYR A 113 -4.45 5.53 10.71
CA TYR A 113 -4.12 6.01 9.37
C TYR A 113 -3.94 7.53 9.31
N ASN A 114 -4.81 8.28 9.98
CA ASN A 114 -4.76 9.74 9.97
C ASN A 114 -3.49 10.26 10.65
N GLU A 115 -3.13 9.70 11.83
CA GLU A 115 -1.90 10.06 12.55
C GLU A 115 -0.64 9.70 11.74
N VAL A 116 -0.66 8.56 11.04
CA VAL A 116 0.46 8.15 10.17
C VAL A 116 0.63 9.16 9.01
N CYS A 117 -0.47 9.62 8.41
CA CYS A 117 -0.47 10.61 7.34
C CYS A 117 0.07 11.97 7.77
N ASP A 118 -0.11 12.38 9.03
CA ASP A 118 0.40 13.65 9.56
C ASP A 118 1.94 13.73 9.49
N GLY A 119 2.62 12.58 9.56
CA GLY A 119 4.07 12.51 9.35
C GLY A 119 4.50 12.32 7.89
N GLY A 120 3.57 12.46 6.93
CA GLY A 120 3.82 12.50 5.50
C GLY A 120 3.78 11.13 4.79
N GLY A 121 3.90 11.18 3.46
CA GLY A 121 3.83 9.98 2.61
C GLY A 121 4.86 8.92 2.94
N ASP A 122 6.07 9.31 3.35
CA ASP A 122 7.12 8.34 3.68
C ASP A 122 6.78 7.48 4.92
N ASN A 123 5.98 8.01 5.86
CA ASN A 123 5.53 7.21 7.00
C ASN A 123 4.57 6.09 6.58
N VAL A 124 3.62 6.37 5.69
CA VAL A 124 2.73 5.33 5.14
C VAL A 124 3.57 4.23 4.44
N ARG A 125 4.56 4.63 3.64
CA ARG A 125 5.46 3.72 2.91
C ARG A 125 6.31 2.84 3.84
N ARG A 126 6.69 3.35 5.02
CA ARG A 126 7.36 2.55 6.06
C ARG A 126 6.49 1.41 6.57
N TYR A 127 5.20 1.68 6.85
CA TYR A 127 4.26 0.63 7.26
C TYR A 127 3.94 -0.34 6.12
N LEU A 128 3.90 0.12 4.87
CA LEU A 128 3.78 -0.76 3.69
C LEU A 128 5.00 -1.65 3.48
N GLY A 129 6.12 -1.38 4.16
CA GLY A 129 7.36 -2.15 4.01
C GLY A 129 8.10 -1.90 2.70
N THR A 130 7.76 -0.83 1.97
CA THR A 130 8.47 -0.38 0.77
C THR A 130 9.65 0.54 1.10
N VAL A 131 9.61 1.18 2.27
CA VAL A 131 10.70 2.00 2.83
C VAL A 131 11.18 1.42 4.15
N GLY A 132 12.47 1.07 4.20
CA GLY A 132 13.08 0.45 5.36
C GLY A 132 12.74 -1.04 5.50
N THR A 133 13.08 -1.63 6.64
CA THR A 133 12.98 -3.07 6.89
C THR A 133 12.18 -3.43 8.13
N GLN A 134 11.61 -2.43 8.82
CA GLN A 134 10.98 -2.60 10.13
C GLN A 134 9.53 -3.09 10.05
N SER A 135 8.83 -2.85 8.94
CA SER A 135 7.44 -3.30 8.81
C SER A 135 7.33 -4.82 8.68
N GLY A 136 6.22 -5.37 9.20
CA GLY A 136 5.80 -6.74 8.98
C GLY A 136 5.62 -7.10 7.49
N LEU A 137 5.24 -6.13 6.65
CA LEU A 137 5.05 -6.31 5.20
C LEU A 137 6.35 -6.38 4.40
N PHE A 138 7.50 -5.98 4.98
CA PHE A 138 8.76 -6.00 4.24
C PHE A 138 9.12 -7.44 3.79
N GLY A 139 9.26 -7.66 2.48
CA GLY A 139 9.53 -8.98 1.94
C GLY A 139 8.37 -9.97 2.02
N ILE A 140 7.12 -9.50 2.13
CA ILE A 140 5.92 -10.35 2.14
C ILE A 140 5.84 -11.28 0.92
N SER A 141 6.28 -10.82 -0.26
CA SER A 141 6.38 -11.63 -1.48
C SER A 141 7.19 -12.91 -1.30
N LYS A 142 8.23 -12.89 -0.46
CA LYS A 142 9.04 -14.08 -0.18
C LYS A 142 8.30 -15.04 0.75
N ALA A 143 7.62 -14.52 1.76
CA ALA A 143 6.80 -15.33 2.65
C ALA A 143 5.66 -16.00 1.87
N MET A 144 4.98 -15.28 0.98
CA MET A 144 3.96 -15.85 0.10
C MET A 144 4.55 -16.96 -0.79
N LYS A 145 5.70 -16.74 -1.44
CA LYS A 145 6.35 -17.80 -2.24
C LYS A 145 6.60 -19.09 -1.45
N THR A 146 6.97 -19.01 -0.17
CA THR A 146 7.12 -20.18 0.72
C THR A 146 5.78 -20.79 1.12
N LEU A 147 4.74 -19.98 1.30
CA LEU A 147 3.40 -20.43 1.68
C LEU A 147 2.61 -21.08 0.54
N ALA A 148 3.03 -20.86 -0.71
CA ALA A 148 2.41 -21.46 -1.89
C ALA A 148 2.32 -23.00 -1.81
N ASP A 149 3.30 -23.65 -1.16
CA ASP A 149 3.34 -25.10 -0.99
C ASP A 149 2.22 -25.65 -0.07
N LYS A 150 1.55 -24.78 0.71
CA LYS A 150 0.41 -25.16 1.57
C LYS A 150 -0.94 -24.99 0.90
N ALA A 151 -1.01 -24.31 -0.24
CA ALA A 151 -2.27 -24.02 -0.90
C ALA A 151 -2.79 -25.25 -1.65
N ASP A 152 -4.03 -25.64 -1.36
CA ASP A 152 -4.71 -26.72 -2.10
C ASP A 152 -5.10 -26.25 -3.52
N ASP A 153 -5.47 -24.97 -3.67
CA ASP A 153 -5.73 -24.33 -4.97
C ASP A 153 -4.64 -23.31 -5.31
N ILE A 154 -3.68 -23.75 -6.12
CA ILE A 154 -2.56 -22.90 -6.54
C ILE A 154 -3.01 -21.74 -7.45
N VAL A 155 -4.10 -21.89 -8.21
CA VAL A 155 -4.54 -20.84 -9.14
C VAL A 155 -5.09 -19.67 -8.32
N GLU A 156 -6.05 -19.95 -7.44
CA GLU A 156 -6.63 -18.93 -6.55
C GLU A 156 -5.54 -18.31 -5.64
N TYR A 157 -4.60 -19.13 -5.15
CA TYR A 157 -3.44 -18.64 -4.41
C TYR A 157 -2.60 -17.62 -5.20
N THR A 158 -2.29 -17.93 -6.47
CA THR A 158 -1.49 -17.04 -7.32
C THR A 158 -2.22 -15.75 -7.67
N GLU A 159 -3.54 -15.78 -7.78
CA GLU A 159 -4.36 -14.59 -8.02
C GLU A 159 -4.38 -13.68 -6.79
N LEU A 160 -4.66 -14.23 -5.59
CA LEU A 160 -4.68 -13.48 -4.33
C LEU A 160 -3.31 -12.92 -3.96
N SER A 161 -2.24 -13.72 -4.10
CA SER A 161 -0.88 -13.25 -3.82
C SER A 161 -0.45 -12.11 -4.75
N ARG A 162 -0.85 -12.16 -6.03
CA ARG A 162 -0.63 -11.06 -6.97
C ARG A 162 -1.48 -9.84 -6.62
N GLU A 163 -2.72 -10.02 -6.19
CA GLU A 163 -3.58 -8.91 -5.76
C GLU A 163 -2.97 -8.19 -4.55
N ILE A 164 -2.44 -8.93 -3.57
CA ILE A 164 -1.73 -8.37 -2.41
C ILE A 164 -0.55 -7.51 -2.87
N GLU A 165 0.31 -8.02 -3.76
CA GLU A 165 1.45 -7.25 -4.29
C GLU A 165 0.99 -5.99 -5.02
N GLN A 166 -0.04 -6.11 -5.85
CA GLN A 166 -0.60 -4.99 -6.60
C GLN A 166 -1.18 -3.91 -5.67
N CYS A 167 -1.91 -4.29 -4.63
CA CYS A 167 -2.44 -3.33 -3.65
C CYS A 167 -1.32 -2.61 -2.90
N VAL A 168 -0.23 -3.30 -2.54
CA VAL A 168 0.95 -2.67 -1.93
C VAL A 168 1.58 -1.64 -2.87
N GLU A 169 1.77 -2.00 -4.14
CA GLU A 169 2.36 -1.09 -5.15
C GLU A 169 1.48 0.14 -5.41
N GLN A 170 0.15 -0.04 -5.50
CA GLN A 170 -0.79 1.06 -5.72
C GLN A 170 -0.90 1.97 -4.51
N ALA A 171 -0.90 1.40 -3.30
CA ALA A 171 -0.86 2.17 -2.06
C ALA A 171 0.46 2.96 -1.93
N ASP A 172 1.60 2.34 -2.27
CA ASP A 172 2.92 3.00 -2.26
C ASP A 172 2.99 4.13 -3.27
N GLY A 173 2.54 3.92 -4.51
CA GLY A 173 2.52 4.94 -5.54
C GLY A 173 1.69 6.15 -5.14
N SER A 174 0.53 5.93 -4.53
CA SER A 174 -0.34 6.99 -4.02
C SER A 174 0.32 7.74 -2.85
N ALA A 175 0.86 7.01 -1.86
CA ALA A 175 1.57 7.62 -0.73
C ALA A 175 2.83 8.39 -1.16
N TYR A 176 3.55 7.89 -2.16
CA TYR A 176 4.71 8.56 -2.76
C TYR A 176 4.30 9.89 -3.41
N MET A 177 3.16 9.93 -4.11
CA MET A 177 2.67 11.16 -4.71
C MET A 177 2.29 12.22 -3.69
N ALA A 178 1.78 11.83 -2.53
CA ALA A 178 1.50 12.73 -1.43
C ALA A 178 2.75 13.50 -0.95
N ILE A 179 3.97 12.96 -1.13
CA ILE A 179 5.23 13.62 -0.75
C ILE A 179 5.54 14.84 -1.63
N PHE A 180 5.20 14.80 -2.92
CA PHE A 180 5.60 15.86 -3.86
C PHE A 180 4.54 16.94 -4.01
N VAL A 181 3.27 16.63 -3.77
CA VAL A 181 2.21 17.63 -3.91
C VAL A 181 2.27 18.71 -2.84
N THR A 182 2.88 18.45 -1.69
CA THR A 182 3.14 19.48 -0.67
C THR A 182 4.15 20.53 -1.10
N THR A 183 5.05 20.20 -2.03
CA THR A 183 6.14 21.09 -2.46
C THR A 183 6.06 21.52 -3.93
N SER A 184 5.08 21.01 -4.67
CA SER A 184 4.91 21.31 -6.10
C SER A 184 3.77 22.30 -6.34
N THR A 185 3.70 22.85 -7.55
CA THR A 185 2.61 23.72 -8.02
C THR A 185 1.33 22.95 -8.38
N SER A 186 1.25 21.67 -7.98
CA SER A 186 0.06 20.84 -8.15
C SER A 186 -1.13 21.46 -7.41
N TYR A 187 -2.27 21.59 -8.10
CA TYR A 187 -3.54 21.99 -7.49
C TYR A 187 -4.21 20.87 -6.68
N THR A 188 -3.67 19.65 -6.72
CA THR A 188 -4.26 18.50 -6.02
C THR A 188 -3.70 18.41 -4.61
N PRO A 189 -4.56 18.44 -3.57
CA PRO A 189 -4.12 18.39 -2.18
C PRO A 189 -3.65 16.96 -1.79
N PRO A 190 -2.67 16.82 -0.87
CA PRO A 190 -2.09 15.52 -0.46
C PRO A 190 -3.13 14.55 0.12
N GLU A 191 -4.17 15.07 0.77
CA GLU A 191 -5.26 14.30 1.37
C GLU A 191 -5.98 13.42 0.35
N LYS A 192 -6.02 13.84 -0.92
CA LYS A 192 -6.60 13.03 -2.00
C LYS A 192 -5.79 11.75 -2.21
N TYR A 193 -4.47 11.87 -2.32
CA TYR A 193 -3.57 10.74 -2.51
C TYR A 193 -3.53 9.83 -1.29
N PHE A 194 -3.63 10.40 -0.08
CA PHE A 194 -3.78 9.60 1.14
C PHE A 194 -5.11 8.84 1.17
N GLY A 195 -6.19 9.44 0.66
CA GLY A 195 -7.48 8.78 0.48
C GLY A 195 -7.39 7.59 -0.47
N ASP A 196 -6.76 7.78 -1.63
CA ASP A 196 -6.55 6.71 -2.61
C ASP A 196 -5.69 5.58 -2.03
N ALA A 197 -4.58 5.91 -1.37
CA ALA A 197 -3.74 4.94 -0.66
C ALA A 197 -4.54 4.14 0.39
N LYS A 198 -5.45 4.80 1.13
CA LYS A 198 -6.26 4.14 2.18
C LYS A 198 -7.21 3.11 1.58
N ILE A 199 -7.76 3.38 0.40
CA ILE A 199 -8.64 2.45 -0.31
C ILE A 199 -7.85 1.18 -0.65
N GLU A 200 -6.63 1.33 -1.17
CA GLU A 200 -5.78 0.18 -1.51
C GLU A 200 -5.32 -0.58 -0.27
N VAL A 201 -5.02 0.09 0.84
CA VAL A 201 -4.71 -0.60 2.12
C VAL A 201 -5.90 -1.42 2.64
N LYS A 202 -7.14 -0.96 2.43
CA LYS A 202 -8.34 -1.75 2.79
C LYS A 202 -8.51 -2.97 1.89
N ARG A 203 -8.23 -2.83 0.59
CA ARG A 203 -8.25 -3.98 -0.34
C ARG A 203 -7.16 -4.98 0.01
N LEU A 204 -5.96 -4.49 0.31
CA LEU A 204 -4.86 -5.31 0.83
C LEU A 204 -5.27 -6.12 2.06
N ALA A 205 -5.90 -5.50 3.06
CA ALA A 205 -6.39 -6.20 4.24
C ALA A 205 -7.36 -7.34 3.87
N LYS A 206 -8.31 -7.06 2.98
CA LYS A 206 -9.29 -8.03 2.49
C LYS A 206 -8.63 -9.22 1.78
N SER A 207 -7.72 -8.96 0.83
CA SER A 207 -7.02 -10.03 0.10
C SER A 207 -6.09 -10.84 1.02
N MET A 208 -5.48 -10.20 2.03
CA MET A 208 -4.71 -10.91 3.06
C MET A 208 -5.59 -11.82 3.93
N ASP A 209 -6.80 -11.39 4.29
CA ASP A 209 -7.75 -12.20 5.05
C ASP A 209 -8.24 -13.41 4.23
N GLU A 210 -8.55 -13.21 2.95
CA GLU A 210 -8.95 -14.29 2.03
C GLU A 210 -7.81 -15.32 1.84
N LEU A 211 -6.58 -14.84 1.65
CA LEU A 211 -5.41 -15.72 1.56
C LEU A 211 -5.14 -16.46 2.88
N ALA A 212 -5.36 -15.82 4.03
CA ALA A 212 -5.20 -16.45 5.34
C ALA A 212 -6.14 -17.63 5.54
N VAL A 213 -7.40 -17.49 5.11
CA VAL A 213 -8.41 -18.56 5.16
C VAL A 213 -7.95 -19.77 4.35
N MET A 214 -7.44 -19.54 3.14
CA MET A 214 -6.92 -20.60 2.27
C MET A 214 -5.73 -21.34 2.89
N LEU A 215 -4.87 -20.61 3.59
CA LEU A 215 -3.67 -21.17 4.23
C LEU A 215 -3.93 -21.76 5.64
N GLY A 216 -5.15 -21.63 6.16
CA GLY A 216 -5.49 -22.03 7.53
C GLY A 216 -4.79 -21.19 8.61
N ILE A 217 -4.44 -19.94 8.30
CA ILE A 217 -3.78 -19.02 9.24
C ILE A 217 -4.83 -18.19 9.97
N THR A 218 -4.78 -18.19 11.30
CA THR A 218 -5.62 -17.33 12.15
C THR A 218 -4.81 -16.15 12.70
N PHE A 219 -5.47 -14.99 12.85
CA PHE A 219 -4.91 -13.76 13.41
C PHE A 219 -5.37 -13.52 14.85
#